data_AF-A0AAN6QM43-F1
#
_entry.id   AF-A0AAN6QM43-F1
#
_cell.length_a   1.000
_cell.length_b   1.000
_cell.length_c   1.000
_cell.angle_alpha   90.00
_cell.angle_beta   90.00
_cell.angle_gamma   90.00
#
_symmetry.space_group_name_H-M   'P 1'
#
loop_
_entity.id
_entity.type
_entity.pdbx_description
1 polymer ?
#
loop_
_entity_poly.entity_id
_entity_poly.type
_entity_poly.pdbx_seq_one_letter_code
_entity_poly.pdbx_strand_id
1 'polypeptide(L)'
;MDSSKQTSTVPSTQQSPTTITLAPPPPVTEKAPSTEPFLKDFTLVAEAAKRAQMAVLMRDLESSTSTSCPPPGGNHEAKVSSFNNLARSEKLPSGLPNHWVFGVCHVDFDPPGDLVMAVNPQSEYLIQGGPGQILSLPTTREKAEATIPYLLDAFAKPSPIDPSIPTFAPWTWSTLDPDMAQAIEDGLKRHGVKPELCKVGVCTAEERDILETVRASFFKKLTRCLRDVELDPVDLGDSTKCHGCGMSRECFFQPLKKCARCGEAWYHSRHCQKMHWKHHKRTCCAPGAPGATPSQATLDAHAYYTTKAPTDPEARALMSSLRLEGHPNRGGIALPLHRLIVTGQDTPEKMRLLFGPQYERTLKEDHENARIECLLDPPPGSPWHVLNGSLHDPSLVRSLRPANEAEKQKVEEVREMQALIRQRVGAGKSPSSADMQAILKTFGPNWPTKLPTYTLAANTMDQGVPAGGFR
;
A
#
# COMPACT_ATOMS: atom_id res chain seq x y z
N MET A 1 32.68 27.95 -68.64
CA MET A 1 33.99 27.61 -69.23
C MET A 1 34.99 27.51 -68.08
N ASP A 2 35.82 26.47 -68.14
CA ASP A 2 36.88 26.02 -67.21
C ASP A 2 36.44 25.52 -65.82
N SER A 3 36.57 24.23 -65.48
CA SER A 3 37.70 23.26 -65.46
C SER A 3 38.45 23.26 -64.12
N SER A 4 38.20 22.24 -63.28
CA SER A 4 39.14 21.67 -62.28
C SER A 4 38.53 20.38 -61.70
N LYS A 5 38.98 19.21 -62.18
CA LYS A 5 40.00 18.30 -61.61
C LYS A 5 39.50 17.44 -60.43
N GLN A 6 39.14 16.21 -60.79
CA GLN A 6 39.01 15.03 -59.94
C GLN A 6 40.39 14.41 -59.67
N THR A 7 40.59 13.87 -58.46
CA THR A 7 41.65 12.91 -58.15
C THR A 7 41.02 11.75 -57.41
N SER A 8 41.05 10.56 -58.01
CA SER A 8 40.51 9.31 -57.46
C SER A 8 41.66 8.38 -57.13
N THR A 9 41.70 7.89 -55.90
CA THR A 9 42.67 6.91 -55.39
C THR A 9 42.06 5.51 -55.49
N VAL A 10 42.81 4.57 -56.08
CA VAL A 10 42.41 3.16 -56.25
C VAL A 10 43.13 2.31 -55.20
N PRO A 11 42.48 1.36 -54.51
CA PRO A 11 43.18 0.34 -53.74
C PRO A 11 43.36 -0.95 -54.55
N SER A 12 44.57 -1.47 -54.48
CA SER A 12 45.05 -2.74 -55.05
C SER A 12 44.45 -3.93 -54.31
N THR A 13 43.91 -4.91 -55.05
CA THR A 13 43.37 -6.17 -54.51
C THR A 13 44.41 -7.26 -54.69
N GLN A 14 44.98 -7.74 -53.58
CA GLN A 14 45.84 -8.94 -53.53
C GLN A 14 44.96 -10.16 -53.23
N GLN A 15 44.97 -11.14 -54.14
CA GLN A 15 44.32 -12.44 -53.97
C GLN A 15 45.28 -13.42 -53.28
N SER A 16 44.78 -14.11 -52.26
CA SER A 16 45.43 -15.24 -51.57
C SER A 16 44.62 -16.52 -51.76
N PRO A 17 45.24 -17.71 -51.72
CA PRO A 17 44.64 -18.96 -52.18
C PRO A 17 43.63 -19.54 -51.19
N THR A 18 42.53 -20.05 -51.75
CA THR A 18 41.43 -20.70 -51.04
C THR A 18 41.85 -22.08 -50.53
N THR A 19 41.90 -22.26 -49.20
CA THR A 19 41.95 -23.57 -48.56
C THR A 19 40.52 -24.02 -48.29
N ILE A 20 40.12 -25.17 -48.85
CA ILE A 20 38.79 -25.75 -48.70
C ILE A 20 38.75 -26.46 -47.33
N THR A 21 38.10 -25.83 -46.35
CA THR A 21 37.75 -26.44 -45.07
C THR A 21 36.28 -26.89 -45.15
N LEU A 22 36.05 -28.21 -45.13
CA LEU A 22 34.73 -28.82 -45.02
C LEU A 22 34.13 -28.50 -43.64
N ALA A 23 33.02 -27.75 -43.64
CA ALA A 23 32.26 -27.44 -42.43
C ALA A 23 31.41 -28.66 -41.96
N PRO A 24 31.30 -28.91 -40.65
CA PRO A 24 30.41 -29.93 -40.11
C PRO A 24 28.93 -29.52 -40.24
N PRO A 25 28.00 -30.50 -40.28
CA PRO A 25 26.57 -30.24 -40.46
C PRO A 25 25.99 -29.43 -39.29
N PRO A 26 24.99 -28.56 -39.55
CA PRO A 26 24.36 -27.76 -38.52
C PRO A 26 23.66 -28.67 -37.49
N PRO A 27 23.73 -28.33 -36.19
CA PRO A 27 23.04 -29.08 -35.15
C PRO A 27 21.52 -29.00 -35.36
N VAL A 28 20.87 -30.17 -35.33
CA VAL A 28 19.42 -30.31 -35.34
C VAL A 28 18.86 -29.58 -34.12
N THR A 29 18.14 -28.49 -34.36
CA THR A 29 17.43 -27.73 -33.33
C THR A 29 16.21 -28.52 -32.88
N GLU A 30 16.39 -29.34 -31.85
CA GLU A 30 15.27 -29.91 -31.09
C GLU A 30 14.52 -28.76 -30.39
N LYS A 31 13.25 -28.56 -30.76
CA LYS A 31 12.35 -27.60 -30.12
C LYS A 31 12.23 -27.95 -28.64
N ALA A 32 12.67 -27.05 -27.77
CA ALA A 32 12.48 -27.17 -26.33
C ALA A 32 10.97 -27.36 -26.01
N PRO A 33 10.61 -28.33 -25.15
CA PRO A 33 9.22 -28.56 -24.76
C PRO A 33 8.67 -27.30 -24.08
N SER A 34 7.49 -26.86 -24.54
CA SER A 34 6.81 -25.67 -24.01
C SER A 34 6.47 -25.87 -22.52
N THR A 35 6.91 -24.94 -21.67
CA THR A 35 6.59 -24.88 -20.23
C THR A 35 5.21 -24.28 -19.95
N GLU A 36 4.50 -23.86 -21.00
CA GLU A 36 3.16 -23.25 -20.95
C GLU A 36 2.08 -24.12 -20.26
N PRO A 37 2.10 -25.47 -20.34
CA PRO A 37 1.17 -26.31 -19.57
C PRO A 37 1.43 -26.23 -18.05
N PHE A 38 2.69 -26.12 -17.63
CA PHE A 38 3.07 -26.08 -16.21
C PHE A 38 2.76 -24.74 -15.56
N LEU A 39 2.83 -23.63 -16.32
CA LEU A 39 2.49 -22.29 -15.82
C LEU A 39 0.99 -22.12 -15.55
N LYS A 40 0.12 -22.80 -16.31
CA LYS A 40 -1.34 -22.80 -16.07
C LYS A 40 -1.70 -23.43 -14.73
N ASP A 41 -0.98 -24.46 -14.31
CA ASP A 41 -1.22 -25.11 -13.01
C ASP A 41 -0.81 -24.24 -11.82
N PHE A 42 0.25 -23.44 -11.94
CA PHE A 42 0.64 -22.50 -10.88
C PHE A 42 -0.36 -21.35 -10.69
N THR A 43 -0.96 -20.86 -11.78
CA THR A 43 -2.03 -19.85 -11.69
C THR A 43 -3.26 -20.43 -10.98
N LEU A 44 -3.65 -21.67 -11.31
CA LEU A 44 -4.77 -22.35 -10.64
C LEU A 44 -4.48 -22.64 -9.16
N VAL A 45 -3.25 -23.00 -8.81
CA VAL A 45 -2.84 -23.22 -7.41
C VAL A 45 -2.78 -21.91 -6.62
N ALA A 46 -2.26 -20.83 -7.21
CA ALA A 46 -2.25 -19.51 -6.58
C ALA A 46 -3.67 -18.96 -6.38
N GLU A 47 -4.56 -19.17 -7.35
CA GLU A 47 -5.96 -18.82 -7.25
C GLU A 47 -6.66 -19.66 -6.16
N ALA A 48 -6.46 -20.98 -6.13
CA ALA A 48 -7.02 -21.86 -5.10
C ALA A 48 -6.51 -21.52 -3.69
N ALA A 49 -5.24 -21.13 -3.55
CA ALA A 49 -4.67 -20.67 -2.29
C ALA A 49 -5.27 -19.34 -1.84
N LYS A 50 -5.46 -18.38 -2.75
CA LYS A 50 -6.16 -17.11 -2.50
C LYS A 50 -7.62 -17.35 -2.07
N ARG A 51 -8.32 -18.28 -2.73
CA ARG A 51 -9.69 -18.69 -2.37
C ARG A 51 -9.75 -19.34 -0.98
N ALA A 52 -8.83 -20.26 -0.66
CA ALA A 52 -8.76 -20.90 0.65
C ALA A 52 -8.44 -19.91 1.77
N GLN A 53 -7.61 -18.89 1.52
CA GLN A 53 -7.28 -17.85 2.50
C GLN A 53 -8.40 -16.85 2.69
N MET A 54 -9.08 -16.44 1.60
CA MET A 54 -10.31 -15.66 1.70
C MET A 54 -11.34 -16.42 2.53
N ALA A 55 -11.52 -17.72 2.29
CA ALA A 55 -12.39 -18.57 3.08
C ALA A 55 -11.97 -18.65 4.56
N VAL A 56 -10.69 -18.51 4.92
CA VAL A 56 -10.23 -18.47 6.33
C VAL A 56 -10.48 -17.10 6.96
N LEU A 57 -10.23 -16.00 6.27
CA LEU A 57 -10.52 -14.63 6.73
C LEU A 57 -12.02 -14.42 6.92
N MET A 58 -12.81 -14.95 5.98
CA MET A 58 -14.26 -15.00 6.05
C MET A 58 -14.72 -15.96 7.14
N ARG A 59 -14.06 -17.12 7.33
CA ARG A 59 -14.34 -18.01 8.47
C ARG A 59 -14.03 -17.34 9.81
N ASP A 60 -13.06 -16.45 9.92
CA ASP A 60 -12.77 -15.73 11.17
C ASP A 60 -13.83 -14.64 11.43
N LEU A 61 -14.26 -13.93 10.38
CA LEU A 61 -15.45 -13.05 10.42
C LEU A 61 -16.72 -13.85 10.76
N GLU A 62 -16.85 -15.07 10.25
CA GLU A 62 -17.98 -15.97 10.49
C GLU A 62 -17.87 -16.74 11.81
N SER A 63 -16.67 -16.93 12.38
CA SER A 63 -16.46 -17.70 13.63
C SER A 63 -16.89 -16.90 14.86
N SER A 64 -16.99 -15.59 14.72
CA SER A 64 -17.71 -14.70 15.64
C SER A 64 -19.23 -14.66 15.37
N THR A 65 -19.69 -15.38 14.35
CA THR A 65 -21.11 -15.66 14.02
C THR A 65 -21.32 -17.15 13.81
N SER A 66 -21.07 -17.99 14.82
CA SER A 66 -21.37 -19.42 14.71
C SER A 66 -22.88 -19.64 14.51
N THR A 67 -23.32 -19.87 13.28
CA THR A 67 -24.10 -21.05 12.83
C THR A 67 -24.48 -20.90 11.36
N SER A 68 -24.26 -21.98 10.61
CA SER A 68 -24.98 -22.32 9.38
C SER A 68 -26.43 -21.86 9.44
N CYS A 69 -26.94 -21.23 8.36
CA CYS A 69 -28.34 -20.80 8.17
C CYS A 69 -29.24 -21.17 9.36
N PRO A 70 -29.33 -20.33 10.41
CA PRO A 70 -30.17 -20.64 11.54
C PRO A 70 -31.61 -20.72 11.04
N PRO A 71 -32.44 -21.62 11.61
CA PRO A 71 -33.85 -21.65 11.28
C PRO A 71 -34.45 -20.24 11.45
N PRO A 72 -35.36 -19.82 10.56
CA PRO A 72 -35.92 -18.48 10.58
C PRO A 72 -36.60 -18.25 11.94
N GLY A 73 -35.95 -17.45 12.80
CA GLY A 73 -36.51 -17.03 14.09
C GLY A 73 -35.51 -16.93 15.26
N GLY A 74 -34.45 -17.74 15.31
CA GLY A 74 -33.72 -17.95 16.57
C GLY A 74 -32.69 -16.89 17.01
N ASN A 75 -32.08 -16.14 16.08
CA ASN A 75 -30.97 -15.21 16.41
C ASN A 75 -31.38 -13.74 16.36
N HIS A 76 -32.59 -13.42 15.88
CA HIS A 76 -32.96 -12.01 15.69
C HIS A 76 -33.30 -11.32 17.01
N GLU A 77 -34.09 -11.98 17.86
CA GLU A 77 -34.48 -11.45 19.18
C GLU A 77 -33.27 -11.18 20.08
N ALA A 78 -32.26 -12.06 20.04
CA ALA A 78 -31.02 -11.88 20.80
C ALA A 78 -30.26 -10.61 20.36
N LYS A 79 -30.17 -10.35 19.05
CA LYS A 79 -29.55 -9.13 18.51
C LYS A 79 -30.33 -7.88 18.88
N VAL A 80 -31.65 -7.91 18.75
CA VAL A 80 -32.52 -6.78 19.17
C VAL A 80 -32.37 -6.51 20.66
N SER A 81 -32.39 -7.55 21.48
CA SER A 81 -32.22 -7.42 22.94
C SER A 81 -30.85 -6.85 23.29
N SER A 82 -29.77 -7.36 22.68
CA SER A 82 -28.42 -6.83 22.86
C SER A 82 -28.32 -5.36 22.46
N PHE A 83 -28.87 -4.99 21.31
CA PHE A 83 -28.84 -3.62 20.80
C PHE A 83 -29.67 -2.67 21.67
N ASN A 84 -30.87 -3.07 22.10
CA ASN A 84 -31.73 -2.29 23.00
C ASN A 84 -31.07 -2.04 24.36
N ASN A 85 -30.14 -2.88 24.79
CA ASN A 85 -29.42 -2.76 26.06
C ASN A 85 -28.13 -1.93 25.97
N LEU A 86 -27.73 -1.50 24.77
CA LEU A 86 -26.54 -0.66 24.61
C LEU A 86 -26.74 0.71 25.28
N ALA A 87 -25.65 1.25 25.83
CA ALA A 87 -25.63 2.62 26.32
C ALA A 87 -25.92 3.57 25.14
N ARG A 88 -26.72 4.61 25.40
CA ARG A 88 -27.10 5.60 24.39
C ARG A 88 -26.86 7.00 24.93
N SER A 89 -25.87 7.68 24.39
CA SER A 89 -25.53 9.06 24.71
C SER A 89 -25.61 9.94 23.46
N GLU A 90 -25.97 11.21 23.61
CA GLU A 90 -26.01 12.17 22.50
C GLU A 90 -24.62 12.42 21.89
N LYS A 91 -23.57 12.27 22.71
CA LYS A 91 -22.17 12.43 22.30
C LYS A 91 -21.41 11.13 22.50
N LEU A 92 -20.46 10.88 21.60
CA LEU A 92 -19.45 9.85 21.72
C LEU A 92 -18.50 10.17 22.89
N PRO A 93 -17.70 9.19 23.38
CA PRO A 93 -16.65 9.45 24.36
C PRO A 93 -15.64 10.54 23.93
N SER A 94 -15.48 10.75 22.62
CA SER A 94 -14.68 11.83 22.04
C SER A 94 -15.29 13.23 22.17
N GLY A 95 -16.54 13.35 22.63
CA GLY A 95 -17.31 14.59 22.67
C GLY A 95 -18.03 14.95 21.37
N LEU A 96 -17.81 14.19 20.29
CA LEU A 96 -18.48 14.38 19.00
C LEU A 96 -19.93 13.90 19.04
N PRO A 97 -20.87 14.52 18.29
CA PRO A 97 -22.19 13.98 18.00
C PRO A 97 -22.19 12.47 17.70
N ASN A 98 -23.03 11.72 18.40
CA ASN A 98 -23.30 10.30 18.16
C ASN A 98 -24.29 10.11 16.99
N HIS A 99 -23.94 10.70 15.84
CA HIS A 99 -24.66 10.60 14.58
C HIS A 99 -23.95 9.64 13.62
N TRP A 100 -24.71 8.81 12.92
CA TRP A 100 -24.18 7.78 12.02
C TRP A 100 -24.89 7.78 10.67
N VAL A 101 -24.12 7.62 9.59
CA VAL A 101 -24.65 7.47 8.23
C VAL A 101 -24.31 6.07 7.76
N PHE A 102 -25.30 5.31 7.29
CA PHE A 102 -25.08 3.92 6.88
C PHE A 102 -25.60 3.60 5.48
N GLY A 103 -24.95 2.62 4.86
CA GLY A 103 -25.28 2.11 3.54
C GLY A 103 -24.91 0.64 3.39
N VAL A 104 -25.36 0.06 2.29
CA VAL A 104 -25.04 -1.32 1.88
C VAL A 104 -24.12 -1.26 0.67
N CYS A 105 -23.03 -2.02 0.70
CA CYS A 105 -22.08 -2.09 -0.41
C CYS A 105 -21.80 -3.52 -0.82
N HIS A 106 -21.68 -3.74 -2.12
CA HIS A 106 -21.25 -5.02 -2.66
C HIS A 106 -19.74 -5.18 -2.48
N VAL A 107 -19.32 -6.41 -2.16
CA VAL A 107 -17.94 -6.81 -2.03
C VAL A 107 -17.70 -8.08 -2.84
N ASP A 108 -16.75 -8.00 -3.77
CA ASP A 108 -16.31 -9.11 -4.62
C ASP A 108 -15.41 -10.09 -3.83
N PHE A 109 -15.90 -10.55 -2.68
CA PHE A 109 -15.30 -11.68 -1.97
C PHE A 109 -15.58 -12.99 -2.72
N ASP A 110 -14.95 -14.08 -2.28
CA ASP A 110 -15.30 -15.43 -2.73
C ASP A 110 -15.76 -16.24 -1.50
N PRO A 111 -17.08 -16.42 -1.28
CA PRO A 111 -18.18 -15.98 -2.15
C PRO A 111 -18.46 -14.46 -2.05
N PRO A 112 -19.00 -13.83 -3.12
CA PRO A 112 -19.33 -12.42 -3.11
C PRO A 112 -20.47 -12.15 -2.13
N GLY A 113 -20.52 -10.96 -1.57
CA GLY A 113 -21.53 -10.60 -0.60
C GLY A 113 -21.70 -9.10 -0.48
N ASP A 114 -22.52 -8.71 0.48
CA ASP A 114 -22.80 -7.31 0.79
C ASP A 114 -22.45 -7.03 2.25
N LEU A 115 -21.87 -5.85 2.50
CA LEU A 115 -21.58 -5.34 3.83
C LEU A 115 -22.52 -4.17 4.14
N VAL A 116 -23.00 -4.12 5.37
CA VAL A 116 -23.60 -2.92 5.96
C VAL A 116 -22.49 -2.13 6.61
N MET A 117 -22.29 -0.89 6.17
CA MET A 117 -21.26 0.01 6.69
C MET A 117 -21.94 1.22 7.33
N ALA A 118 -21.53 1.60 8.54
CA ALA A 118 -21.98 2.82 9.21
C ALA A 118 -20.78 3.69 9.59
N VAL A 119 -20.83 4.97 9.23
CA VAL A 119 -19.75 5.94 9.41
C VAL A 119 -20.24 7.08 10.30
N ASN A 120 -19.44 7.48 11.28
CA ASN A 120 -19.63 8.75 11.97
C ASN A 120 -19.02 9.89 11.14
N PRO A 121 -19.81 10.84 10.59
CA PRO A 121 -19.30 11.79 9.60
C PRO A 121 -18.17 12.69 10.09
N GLN A 122 -18.13 12.99 11.39
CA GLN A 122 -17.13 13.92 11.96
C GLN A 122 -15.81 13.25 12.32
N SER A 123 -15.84 11.99 12.74
CA SER A 123 -14.61 11.24 13.06
C SER A 123 -14.13 10.34 11.94
N GLU A 124 -14.95 10.17 10.90
CA GLU A 124 -14.77 9.17 9.83
C GLU A 124 -14.65 7.73 10.36
N TYR A 125 -15.04 7.50 11.62
CA TYR A 125 -14.96 6.19 12.23
C TYR A 125 -16.01 5.27 11.62
N LEU A 126 -15.58 4.11 11.17
CA LEU A 126 -16.36 3.13 10.42
C LEU A 126 -16.60 1.89 11.27
N ILE A 127 -17.85 1.44 11.33
CA ILE A 127 -18.26 0.11 11.80
C ILE A 127 -18.95 -0.64 10.67
N GLN A 128 -18.96 -1.96 10.76
CA GLN A 128 -19.53 -2.80 9.71
C GLN A 128 -20.23 -4.04 10.26
N GLY A 129 -21.19 -4.55 9.50
CA GLY A 129 -21.84 -5.84 9.69
C GLY A 129 -21.97 -6.57 8.36
N GLY A 130 -21.93 -7.90 8.39
CA GLY A 130 -21.94 -8.74 7.19
C GLY A 130 -20.87 -9.83 7.27
N PRO A 131 -20.65 -10.58 6.18
CA PRO A 131 -21.30 -10.46 4.87
C PRO A 131 -22.76 -10.97 4.85
N GLY A 132 -23.56 -10.49 3.89
CA GLY A 132 -24.92 -10.99 3.59
C GLY A 132 -25.27 -10.90 2.10
N GLN A 133 -26.45 -11.38 1.68
CA GLN A 133 -27.00 -11.20 0.33
C GLN A 133 -28.17 -10.22 0.41
N ILE A 134 -27.88 -8.93 0.35
CA ILE A 134 -28.84 -7.85 0.59
C ILE A 134 -29.23 -7.21 -0.74
N LEU A 135 -28.26 -6.73 -1.52
CA LEU A 135 -28.49 -5.96 -2.74
C LEU A 135 -29.18 -6.77 -3.84
N SER A 136 -29.03 -8.09 -3.82
CA SER A 136 -29.68 -9.04 -4.74
C SER A 136 -31.17 -9.25 -4.46
N LEU A 137 -31.70 -8.78 -3.33
CA LEU A 137 -33.12 -8.93 -3.00
C LEU A 137 -33.98 -8.00 -3.86
N PRO A 138 -35.17 -8.43 -4.31
CA PRO A 138 -35.91 -7.71 -5.34
C PRO A 138 -36.60 -6.44 -4.84
N THR A 139 -37.04 -6.40 -3.57
CA THR A 139 -37.78 -5.24 -3.03
C THR A 139 -37.00 -4.48 -1.95
N THR A 140 -37.23 -3.16 -1.84
CA THR A 140 -36.65 -2.32 -0.78
C THR A 140 -36.99 -2.85 0.61
N ARG A 141 -38.20 -3.39 0.79
CA ARG A 141 -38.63 -4.01 2.06
C ARG A 141 -37.79 -5.23 2.41
N GLU A 142 -37.55 -6.14 1.46
CA GLU A 142 -36.70 -7.32 1.70
C GLU A 142 -35.24 -6.93 1.95
N LYS A 143 -34.72 -5.93 1.21
CA LYS A 143 -33.40 -5.35 1.47
C LYS A 143 -33.29 -4.81 2.89
N ALA A 144 -34.32 -4.08 3.33
CA ALA A 144 -34.36 -3.53 4.68
C ALA A 144 -34.37 -4.63 5.75
N GLU A 145 -35.23 -5.64 5.60
CA GLU A 145 -35.29 -6.81 6.49
C GLU A 145 -33.94 -7.54 6.60
N ALA A 146 -33.26 -7.73 5.47
CA ALA A 146 -31.94 -8.36 5.46
C ALA A 146 -30.85 -7.46 6.07
N THR A 147 -30.97 -6.13 5.94
CA THR A 147 -30.01 -5.15 6.46
C THR A 147 -30.04 -5.06 7.99
N ILE A 148 -31.23 -5.05 8.60
CA ILE A 148 -31.42 -4.85 10.05
C ILE A 148 -30.50 -5.71 10.91
N PRO A 149 -30.46 -7.05 10.78
CA PRO A 149 -29.63 -7.87 11.68
C PRO A 149 -28.13 -7.59 11.55
N TYR A 150 -27.64 -7.15 10.39
CA TYR A 150 -26.23 -6.76 10.22
C TYR A 150 -25.97 -5.36 10.76
N LEU A 151 -26.94 -4.44 10.61
CA LEU A 151 -26.86 -3.10 11.18
C LEU A 151 -26.83 -3.14 12.71
N LEU A 152 -27.71 -3.93 13.34
CA LEU A 152 -27.72 -4.10 14.80
C LEU A 152 -26.41 -4.72 15.30
N ASP A 153 -25.90 -5.73 14.59
CA ASP A 153 -24.62 -6.37 14.91
C ASP A 153 -23.45 -5.39 14.84
N ALA A 154 -23.43 -4.48 13.86
CA ALA A 154 -22.34 -3.52 13.69
C ALA A 154 -22.14 -2.63 14.92
N PHE A 155 -23.22 -2.32 15.65
CA PHE A 155 -23.19 -1.52 16.89
C PHE A 155 -23.06 -2.38 18.15
N ALA A 156 -23.63 -3.58 18.16
CA ALA A 156 -23.68 -4.44 19.33
C ALA A 156 -22.40 -5.26 19.54
N LYS A 157 -21.61 -5.49 18.49
CA LYS A 157 -20.37 -6.27 18.57
C LYS A 157 -19.18 -5.35 18.85
N PRO A 158 -18.28 -5.74 19.77
CA PRO A 158 -17.03 -5.01 19.95
C PRO A 158 -16.22 -5.07 18.66
N SER A 159 -15.51 -3.98 18.37
CA SER A 159 -14.66 -3.91 17.19
C SER A 159 -13.63 -5.06 17.23
N PRO A 160 -13.48 -5.84 16.15
CA PRO A 160 -12.47 -6.91 16.11
C PRO A 160 -11.04 -6.34 16.16
N ILE A 161 -10.91 -5.07 15.79
CA ILE A 161 -9.65 -4.34 15.79
C ILE A 161 -9.27 -3.88 17.20
N ASP A 162 -10.24 -3.34 17.92
CA ASP A 162 -10.05 -2.84 19.28
C ASP A 162 -11.26 -3.19 20.16
N PRO A 163 -11.22 -4.36 20.82
CA PRO A 163 -12.29 -4.80 21.71
C PRO A 163 -12.47 -3.92 22.96
N SER A 164 -11.55 -2.98 23.22
CA SER A 164 -11.64 -2.06 24.35
C SER A 164 -12.57 -0.88 24.09
N ILE A 165 -12.92 -0.64 22.82
CA ILE A 165 -13.88 0.40 22.44
C ILE A 165 -15.27 -0.05 22.92
N PRO A 166 -15.93 0.70 23.82
CA PRO A 166 -17.26 0.35 24.28
C PRO A 166 -18.26 0.40 23.12
N THR A 167 -19.19 -0.55 23.11
CA THR A 167 -20.33 -0.56 22.19
C THR A 167 -21.42 0.37 22.69
N PHE A 168 -22.02 1.15 21.81
CA PHE A 168 -23.10 2.08 22.14
C PHE A 168 -24.10 2.16 21.00
N ALA A 169 -25.37 2.44 21.33
CA ALA A 169 -26.40 2.67 20.33
C ALA A 169 -26.25 4.08 19.73
N PRO A 170 -26.61 4.27 18.45
CA PRO A 170 -26.60 5.58 17.82
C PRO A 170 -27.61 6.52 18.50
N TRP A 171 -27.25 7.81 18.60
CA TRP A 171 -28.22 8.82 19.02
C TRP A 171 -29.16 9.14 17.86
N THR A 172 -28.59 9.37 16.67
CA THR A 172 -29.31 9.51 15.42
C THR A 172 -28.58 8.75 14.32
N TRP A 173 -29.31 8.31 13.31
CA TRP A 173 -28.73 7.69 12.13
C TRP A 173 -29.54 7.94 10.88
N SER A 174 -28.88 7.92 9.73
CA SER A 174 -29.48 8.15 8.42
C SER A 174 -28.95 7.19 7.37
N THR A 175 -29.72 7.01 6.29
CA THR A 175 -29.31 6.23 5.12
C THR A 175 -29.50 7.02 3.83
N LEU A 176 -28.93 6.50 2.73
CA LEU A 176 -28.84 7.18 1.43
C LEU A 176 -30.18 7.34 0.71
N ASP A 177 -31.09 6.39 0.93
CA ASP A 177 -32.32 6.21 0.17
C ASP A 177 -33.54 6.41 1.08
N PRO A 178 -34.48 7.31 0.73
CA PRO A 178 -35.62 7.62 1.57
C PRO A 178 -36.57 6.43 1.76
N ASP A 179 -36.75 5.60 0.74
CA ASP A 179 -37.62 4.42 0.82
C ASP A 179 -36.99 3.36 1.71
N MET A 180 -35.67 3.18 1.63
CA MET A 180 -34.89 2.33 2.51
C MET A 180 -34.95 2.83 3.97
N ALA A 181 -34.86 4.14 4.20
CA ALA A 181 -34.97 4.74 5.53
C ALA A 181 -36.31 4.36 6.19
N GLN A 182 -37.41 4.56 5.46
CA GLN A 182 -38.76 4.21 5.93
C GLN A 182 -38.91 2.70 6.14
N ALA A 183 -38.43 1.88 5.20
CA ALA A 183 -38.53 0.42 5.30
C ALA A 183 -37.72 -0.16 6.48
N ILE A 184 -36.54 0.40 6.76
CA ILE A 184 -35.73 0.03 7.94
C ILE A 184 -36.46 0.47 9.22
N GLU A 185 -36.98 1.70 9.29
CA GLU A 185 -37.74 2.18 10.45
C GLU A 185 -38.92 1.25 10.77
N ASP A 186 -39.71 0.87 9.77
CA ASP A 186 -40.85 -0.03 9.95
C ASP A 186 -40.43 -1.47 10.28
N GLY A 187 -39.27 -1.91 9.79
CA GLY A 187 -38.66 -3.18 10.19
C GLY A 187 -38.20 -3.17 11.64
N LEU A 188 -37.46 -2.15 12.07
CA LEU A 188 -36.98 -1.99 13.45
C LEU A 188 -38.14 -2.00 14.46
N LYS A 189 -39.24 -1.29 14.16
CA LYS A 189 -40.47 -1.31 14.97
C LYS A 189 -41.05 -2.72 15.08
N ARG A 190 -41.16 -3.44 13.95
CA ARG A 190 -41.70 -4.82 13.92
C ARG A 190 -40.84 -5.80 14.71
N HIS A 191 -39.52 -5.59 14.75
CA HIS A 191 -38.59 -6.44 15.49
C HIS A 191 -38.47 -6.06 16.97
N GLY A 192 -39.21 -5.05 17.45
CA GLY A 192 -39.20 -4.68 18.87
C GLY A 192 -37.99 -3.84 19.30
N VAL A 193 -37.35 -3.13 18.37
CA VAL A 193 -36.35 -2.12 18.70
C VAL A 193 -37.03 -0.94 19.40
N LYS A 194 -36.35 -0.35 20.40
CA LYS A 194 -36.90 0.78 21.18
C LYS A 194 -37.34 1.94 20.25
N PRO A 195 -38.51 2.57 20.49
CA PRO A 195 -39.05 3.59 19.59
C PRO A 195 -38.10 4.73 19.24
N GLU A 196 -37.27 5.16 20.19
CA GLU A 196 -36.28 6.22 20.01
C GLU A 196 -35.09 5.84 19.12
N LEU A 197 -34.87 4.53 18.88
CA LEU A 197 -33.86 3.99 17.97
C LEU A 197 -34.44 3.64 16.59
N CYS A 198 -35.77 3.54 16.46
CA CYS A 198 -36.41 3.20 15.20
C CYS A 198 -36.38 4.33 14.17
N LYS A 199 -36.20 5.59 14.60
CA LYS A 199 -36.22 6.74 13.69
C LYS A 199 -34.98 6.75 12.81
N VAL A 200 -35.16 6.57 11.49
CA VAL A 200 -34.07 6.61 10.50
C VAL A 200 -34.23 7.83 9.60
N GLY A 201 -33.21 8.68 9.55
CA GLY A 201 -33.17 9.85 8.69
C GLY A 201 -32.73 9.55 7.25
N VAL A 202 -32.79 10.57 6.40
CA VAL A 202 -32.18 10.56 5.06
C VAL A 202 -30.89 11.38 5.13
N CYS A 203 -29.82 10.85 4.56
CA CYS A 203 -28.52 11.52 4.62
C CYS A 203 -28.52 12.83 3.82
N THR A 204 -27.71 13.79 4.24
CA THR A 204 -27.40 14.98 3.43
C THR A 204 -26.47 14.61 2.26
N ALA A 205 -26.26 15.55 1.33
CA ALA A 205 -25.30 15.37 0.24
C ALA A 205 -23.85 15.29 0.74
N GLU A 206 -23.52 16.04 1.79
CA GLU A 206 -22.20 16.03 2.43
C GLU A 206 -21.95 14.70 3.15
N GLU A 207 -22.92 14.22 3.92
CA GLU A 207 -22.86 12.91 4.59
C GLU A 207 -22.67 11.75 3.61
N ARG A 208 -23.31 11.84 2.44
CA ARG A 208 -23.12 10.87 1.34
C ARG A 208 -21.69 10.87 0.83
N ASP A 209 -21.10 12.04 0.59
CA ASP A 209 -19.72 12.14 0.10
C ASP A 209 -18.71 11.60 1.12
N ILE A 210 -18.95 11.84 2.41
CA ILE A 210 -18.13 11.29 3.50
C ILE A 210 -18.25 9.76 3.53
N LEU A 211 -19.47 9.21 3.49
CA LEU A 211 -19.69 7.76 3.47
C LEU A 211 -18.95 7.12 2.28
N GLU A 212 -19.05 7.72 1.08
CA GLU A 212 -18.39 7.23 -0.13
C GLU A 212 -16.86 7.32 -0.05
N THR A 213 -16.33 8.41 0.50
CA THR A 213 -14.89 8.62 0.69
C THR A 213 -14.29 7.63 1.69
N VAL A 214 -14.92 7.46 2.85
CA VAL A 214 -14.50 6.51 3.88
C VAL A 214 -14.61 5.07 3.34
N ARG A 215 -15.68 4.76 2.60
CA ARG A 215 -15.86 3.47 1.92
C ARG A 215 -14.74 3.20 0.92
N ALA A 216 -14.43 4.14 0.04
CA ALA A 216 -13.35 3.99 -0.94
C ALA A 216 -11.98 3.81 -0.25
N SER A 217 -11.71 4.57 0.82
CA SER A 217 -10.50 4.43 1.63
C SER A 217 -10.40 3.06 2.30
N PHE A 218 -11.49 2.58 2.88
CA PHE A 218 -11.60 1.25 3.48
C PHE A 218 -11.32 0.16 2.43
N PHE A 219 -11.98 0.21 1.27
CA PHE A 219 -11.76 -0.78 0.21
C PHE A 219 -10.36 -0.73 -0.36
N LYS A 220 -9.77 0.46 -0.50
CA LYS A 220 -8.36 0.58 -0.91
C LYS A 220 -7.43 -0.11 0.09
N LYS A 221 -7.63 0.11 1.39
CA LYS A 221 -6.85 -0.55 2.46
C LYS A 221 -7.08 -2.05 2.46
N LEU A 222 -8.33 -2.50 2.36
CA LEU A 222 -8.69 -3.91 2.30
C LEU A 222 -8.07 -4.59 1.08
N THR A 223 -8.23 -4.01 -0.10
CA THR A 223 -7.64 -4.52 -1.35
C THR A 223 -6.12 -4.55 -1.30
N ARG A 224 -5.48 -3.56 -0.65
CA ARG A 224 -4.03 -3.59 -0.40
C ARG A 224 -3.67 -4.75 0.52
N CYS A 225 -4.34 -4.87 1.66
CA CYS A 225 -4.09 -5.96 2.61
C CYS A 225 -4.35 -7.34 2.00
N LEU A 226 -5.29 -7.47 1.05
CA LEU A 226 -5.57 -8.72 0.32
C LEU A 226 -4.59 -9.00 -0.82
N ARG A 227 -4.02 -7.96 -1.47
CA ARG A 227 -2.98 -8.11 -2.49
C ARG A 227 -1.62 -8.44 -1.87
N ASP A 228 -1.31 -7.88 -0.71
CA ASP A 228 -0.07 -8.16 0.02
C ASP A 228 0.00 -9.60 0.59
N VAL A 229 -1.05 -10.41 0.40
CA VAL A 229 -1.06 -11.86 0.68
C VAL A 229 -0.51 -12.67 -0.49
N GLU A 230 0.14 -12.04 -1.49
CA GLU A 230 1.04 -12.81 -2.37
C GLU A 230 2.05 -13.54 -1.49
N LEU A 231 2.01 -14.87 -1.60
CA LEU A 231 2.64 -15.89 -0.75
C LEU A 231 4.17 -15.91 -0.84
N ASP A 232 4.79 -14.79 -1.17
CA ASP A 232 6.22 -14.68 -1.05
C ASP A 232 6.57 -14.84 0.44
N PRO A 233 7.41 -15.82 0.78
CA PRO A 233 7.83 -16.03 2.16
C PRO A 233 8.35 -14.71 2.72
N VAL A 234 7.73 -14.21 3.80
CA VAL A 234 8.24 -13.03 4.49
C VAL A 234 9.63 -13.38 5.03
N ASP A 235 10.63 -12.63 4.59
CA ASP A 235 12.01 -12.83 5.02
C ASP A 235 12.14 -12.64 6.53
N LEU A 236 12.89 -13.53 7.19
CA LEU A 236 13.20 -13.40 8.61
C LEU A 236 13.88 -12.05 8.87
N GLY A 237 13.39 -11.34 9.87
CA GLY A 237 13.84 -9.99 10.21
C GLY A 237 12.91 -8.89 9.68
N ASP A 238 12.08 -9.17 8.68
CA ASP A 238 11.13 -8.18 8.14
C ASP A 238 10.05 -7.83 9.18
N SER A 239 10.20 -6.64 9.77
CA SER A 239 9.26 -6.09 10.75
C SER A 239 8.06 -5.37 10.14
N THR A 240 8.02 -5.27 8.80
CA THR A 240 6.96 -4.60 8.06
C THR A 240 5.80 -5.53 7.75
N LYS A 241 5.95 -6.86 7.92
CA LYS A 241 4.90 -7.84 7.62
C LYS A 241 4.76 -8.90 8.71
N CYS A 242 3.53 -9.38 8.89
CA CYS A 242 3.28 -10.53 9.75
C CYS A 242 3.72 -11.81 9.04
N HIS A 243 4.69 -12.53 9.60
CA HIS A 243 5.18 -13.80 9.05
C HIS A 243 4.15 -14.94 9.06
N GLY A 244 3.03 -14.78 9.78
CA GLY A 244 1.96 -15.78 9.82
C GLY A 244 0.88 -15.60 8.76
N CYS A 245 0.56 -14.37 8.38
CA CYS A 245 -0.51 -14.08 7.40
C CYS A 245 -0.06 -13.24 6.20
N GLY A 246 1.21 -12.84 6.12
CA GLY A 246 1.77 -12.01 5.04
C GLY A 246 1.38 -10.52 5.11
N MET A 247 0.32 -10.17 5.82
CA MET A 247 -0.20 -8.80 5.85
C MET A 247 0.80 -7.80 6.42
N SER A 248 0.83 -6.61 5.82
CA SER A 248 1.63 -5.46 6.27
C SER A 248 1.28 -5.04 7.70
N ARG A 249 2.29 -4.55 8.43
CA ARG A 249 2.20 -3.93 9.76
C ARG A 249 1.16 -2.81 9.78
N GLU A 250 0.99 -2.10 8.66
CA GLU A 250 0.01 -1.02 8.53
C GLU A 250 -1.45 -1.52 8.54
N CYS A 251 -1.69 -2.81 8.29
CA CYS A 251 -3.01 -3.41 8.42
C CYS A 251 -3.39 -3.66 9.89
N PHE A 252 -2.48 -3.40 10.84
CA PHE A 252 -2.69 -3.67 12.27
C PHE A 252 -2.51 -2.40 13.11
N PHE A 253 -3.37 -2.23 14.11
CA PHE A 253 -3.26 -1.13 15.08
C PHE A 253 -2.19 -1.42 16.13
N GLN A 254 -2.04 -2.69 16.52
CA GLN A 254 -1.00 -3.09 17.46
C GLN A 254 0.32 -3.37 16.72
N PRO A 255 1.47 -2.98 17.30
CA PRO A 255 2.76 -3.37 16.75
C PRO A 255 2.89 -4.88 16.70
N LEU A 256 3.54 -5.39 15.65
CA LEU A 256 3.83 -6.81 15.54
C LEU A 256 4.70 -7.27 16.71
N LYS A 257 4.42 -8.47 17.21
CA LYS A 257 5.14 -9.10 18.33
C LYS A 257 6.23 -10.00 17.77
N LYS A 258 7.45 -9.86 18.30
CA LYS A 258 8.59 -10.72 17.94
C LYS A 258 8.39 -12.14 18.45
N CYS A 259 8.93 -13.11 17.71
CA CYS A 259 9.11 -14.47 18.18
C CYS A 259 9.97 -14.46 19.44
N ALA A 260 9.43 -14.89 20.58
CA ALA A 260 10.17 -14.89 21.85
C ALA A 260 11.44 -15.76 21.83
N ARG A 261 11.55 -16.71 20.89
CA ARG A 261 12.72 -17.59 20.78
C ARG A 261 13.80 -17.00 19.89
N CYS A 262 13.52 -16.65 18.63
CA CYS A 262 14.56 -16.16 17.70
C CYS A 262 14.67 -14.63 17.62
N GLY A 263 13.63 -13.87 17.98
CA GLY A 263 13.59 -12.42 17.80
C GLY A 263 13.39 -11.92 16.37
N GLU A 264 13.56 -12.78 15.36
CA GLU A 264 13.57 -12.42 13.94
C GLU A 264 12.20 -12.46 13.24
N ALA A 265 11.29 -13.35 13.65
CA ALA A 265 9.96 -13.43 13.04
C ALA A 265 8.95 -12.55 13.79
N TRP A 266 8.03 -11.92 13.04
CA TRP A 266 7.07 -10.95 13.57
C TRP A 266 5.61 -11.40 13.36
N TYR A 267 4.77 -11.24 14.38
CA TYR A 267 3.38 -11.73 14.37
C TYR A 267 2.41 -10.72 14.95
N HIS A 268 1.28 -10.48 14.29
CA HIS A 268 0.23 -9.63 14.85
C HIS A 268 -0.54 -10.36 15.98
N SER A 269 -0.58 -11.71 15.95
CA SER A 269 -1.31 -12.53 16.92
C SER A 269 -0.60 -13.85 17.24
N ARG A 270 -0.94 -14.43 18.40
CA ARG A 270 -0.47 -15.77 18.81
C ARG A 270 -0.98 -16.85 17.85
N HIS A 271 -2.13 -16.65 17.22
CA HIS A 271 -2.67 -17.54 16.21
C HIS A 271 -1.76 -17.59 14.97
N CYS A 272 -1.40 -16.43 14.42
CA CYS A 272 -0.45 -16.34 13.30
C CYS A 272 0.91 -16.97 13.63
N GLN A 273 1.40 -16.79 14.85
CA GLN A 273 2.62 -17.48 15.29
C GLN A 273 2.47 -19.00 15.26
N LYS A 274 1.36 -19.56 15.79
CA LYS A 274 1.11 -21.00 15.78
C LYS A 274 0.98 -21.57 14.37
N MET A 275 0.33 -20.83 13.45
CA MET A 275 0.22 -21.24 12.05
C MET A 275 1.60 -21.29 11.39
N HIS A 276 2.39 -20.21 11.49
CA HIS A 276 3.73 -20.15 10.93
C HIS A 276 4.70 -21.14 11.59
N TRP A 277 4.48 -21.47 12.87
CA TRP A 277 5.38 -22.32 13.66
C TRP A 277 5.72 -23.65 12.99
N LYS A 278 4.80 -24.24 12.20
CA LYS A 278 5.05 -25.49 11.47
C LYS A 278 6.28 -25.39 10.55
N HIS A 279 6.47 -24.23 9.93
CA HIS A 279 7.59 -23.92 9.04
C HIS A 279 8.73 -23.25 9.83
N HIS A 280 8.39 -22.23 10.62
CA HIS A 280 9.36 -21.44 11.37
C HIS A 280 10.19 -22.25 12.36
N LYS A 281 9.63 -23.28 13.01
CA LYS A 281 10.36 -24.06 14.02
C LYS A 281 11.69 -24.65 13.51
N ARG A 282 11.80 -24.88 12.19
CA ARG A 282 13.02 -25.39 11.55
C ARG A 282 14.12 -24.34 11.45
N THR A 283 13.75 -23.07 11.38
CA THR A 283 14.65 -21.91 11.26
C THR A 283 14.71 -21.05 12.53
N CYS A 284 13.87 -21.36 13.53
CA CYS A 284 13.77 -20.65 14.78
C CYS A 284 14.93 -21.03 15.73
N CYS A 285 16.09 -20.40 15.52
CA CYS A 285 17.26 -20.53 16.38
C CYS A 285 17.23 -19.48 17.49
N ALA A 286 17.55 -19.88 18.73
CA ALA A 286 17.67 -18.91 19.82
C ALA A 286 18.91 -18.02 19.59
N PRO A 287 18.84 -16.71 19.81
CA PRO A 287 20.01 -15.85 19.78
C PRO A 287 20.93 -16.30 20.91
N GLY A 288 22.04 -16.97 20.57
CA GLY A 288 23.07 -17.40 21.53
C GLY A 288 23.37 -18.91 21.61
N ALA A 289 22.91 -19.75 20.68
CA ALA A 289 23.37 -21.15 20.65
C ALA A 289 24.88 -21.24 20.30
N PRO A 290 25.74 -21.80 21.16
CA PRO A 290 27.18 -21.92 20.93
C PRO A 290 27.42 -22.94 19.82
N GLY A 291 27.72 -22.46 18.61
CA GLY A 291 28.00 -23.32 17.44
C GLY A 291 27.29 -22.89 16.16
N ALA A 292 26.28 -22.02 16.24
CA ALA A 292 25.90 -21.25 15.08
C ALA A 292 26.98 -20.19 14.88
N THR A 293 27.82 -20.33 13.84
CA THR A 293 28.46 -19.15 13.24
C THR A 293 27.36 -18.10 13.13
N PRO A 294 27.50 -16.92 13.75
CA PRO A 294 26.48 -15.90 13.62
C PRO A 294 26.32 -15.70 12.12
N SER A 295 25.22 -16.22 11.57
CA SER A 295 24.63 -15.67 10.37
C SER A 295 24.53 -14.22 10.74
N GLN A 296 25.45 -13.40 10.23
CA GLN A 296 25.51 -11.98 10.54
C GLN A 296 24.09 -11.53 10.36
N ALA A 297 23.38 -11.26 11.48
CA ALA A 297 21.99 -10.87 11.41
C ALA A 297 22.02 -9.64 10.53
N THR A 298 21.50 -9.79 9.32
CA THR A 298 21.75 -8.84 8.26
C THR A 298 20.99 -7.61 8.62
N LEU A 299 21.73 -6.65 9.16
CA LEU A 299 21.19 -5.38 9.59
C LEU A 299 20.54 -4.74 8.37
N ASP A 300 19.30 -4.31 8.52
CA ASP A 300 18.68 -3.44 7.54
C ASP A 300 19.54 -2.16 7.37
N ALA A 301 19.40 -1.49 6.23
CA ALA A 301 20.22 -0.33 5.92
C ALA A 301 20.17 0.79 6.98
N HIS A 302 19.01 0.98 7.62
CA HIS A 302 18.86 1.98 8.67
C HIS A 302 19.59 1.56 9.95
N ALA A 303 19.43 0.31 10.38
CA ALA A 303 20.16 -0.25 11.51
C ALA A 303 21.68 -0.23 11.26
N TYR A 304 22.13 -0.55 10.05
CA TYR A 304 23.55 -0.48 9.69
C TYR A 304 24.08 0.96 9.77
N TYR A 305 23.40 1.91 9.14
CA TYR A 305 23.79 3.33 9.14
C TYR A 305 23.84 3.94 10.55
N THR A 306 22.90 3.53 11.41
CA THR A 306 22.82 4.08 12.77
C THR A 306 23.79 3.43 13.75
N THR A 307 24.14 2.14 13.56
CA THR A 307 24.93 1.39 14.55
C THR A 307 26.34 1.01 14.08
N LYS A 308 26.53 0.64 12.81
CA LYS A 308 27.81 0.13 12.28
C LYS A 308 28.61 1.21 11.57
N ALA A 309 28.01 1.96 10.65
CA ALA A 309 28.70 3.02 9.92
C ALA A 309 29.45 4.02 10.83
N PRO A 310 28.95 4.43 12.01
CA PRO A 310 29.69 5.34 12.89
C PRO A 310 30.94 4.75 13.53
N THR A 311 31.05 3.41 13.56
CA THR A 311 32.21 2.71 14.14
C THR A 311 33.30 2.45 13.10
N ASP A 312 32.97 2.53 11.82
CA ASP A 312 33.89 2.33 10.70
C ASP A 312 34.61 3.66 10.37
N PRO A 313 35.97 3.71 10.37
CA PRO A 313 36.71 4.93 10.06
C PRO A 313 36.44 5.50 8.66
N GLU A 314 36.28 4.65 7.64
CA GLU A 314 36.03 5.10 6.27
C GLU A 314 34.61 5.63 6.12
N ALA A 315 33.63 4.93 6.71
CA ALA A 315 32.25 5.40 6.71
C ALA A 315 32.09 6.70 7.50
N ARG A 316 32.81 6.88 8.62
CA ARG A 316 32.88 8.16 9.32
C ARG A 316 33.45 9.27 8.44
N ALA A 317 34.58 9.04 7.78
CA ALA A 317 35.15 10.05 6.88
C ALA A 317 34.17 10.44 5.75
N LEU A 318 33.44 9.47 5.20
CA LEU A 318 32.36 9.72 4.24
C LEU A 318 31.24 10.55 4.88
N MET A 319 30.77 10.20 6.08
CA MET A 319 29.77 10.97 6.82
C MET A 319 30.20 12.41 7.09
N SER A 320 31.47 12.63 7.46
CA SER A 320 32.05 13.96 7.63
C SER A 320 32.01 14.76 6.33
N SER A 321 32.41 14.13 5.20
CA SER A 321 32.38 14.77 3.88
C SER A 321 30.97 15.17 3.43
N LEU A 322 29.97 14.41 3.89
CA LEU A 322 28.54 14.67 3.66
C LEU A 322 27.90 15.54 4.75
N ARG A 323 28.69 16.04 5.71
CA ARG A 323 28.24 16.86 6.84
C ARG A 323 27.12 16.21 7.67
N LEU A 324 27.13 14.89 7.79
CA LEU A 324 26.14 14.11 8.54
C LEU A 324 26.44 14.06 10.05
N GLU A 325 27.55 14.65 10.48
CA GLU A 325 27.96 14.73 11.88
C GLU A 325 27.04 15.69 12.67
N GLY A 326 26.79 15.37 13.94
CA GLY A 326 26.09 16.27 14.86
C GLY A 326 24.58 16.39 14.68
N HIS A 327 23.94 15.65 13.76
CA HIS A 327 22.48 15.57 13.70
C HIS A 327 21.95 14.75 14.89
N PRO A 328 21.28 15.38 15.89
CA PRO A 328 20.91 14.73 17.15
C PRO A 328 19.83 13.66 16.96
N ASN A 329 19.01 13.83 15.91
CA ASN A 329 18.11 12.83 15.37
C ASN A 329 18.63 12.49 13.97
N ARG A 330 19.31 11.35 13.81
CA ARG A 330 19.72 10.80 12.52
C ARG A 330 18.46 10.42 11.74
N GLY A 331 17.77 11.42 11.20
CA GLY A 331 16.39 11.44 10.74
C GLY A 331 16.07 10.48 9.59
N GLY A 332 16.18 9.18 9.87
CA GLY A 332 16.10 8.13 8.89
C GLY A 332 17.28 8.11 7.91
N ILE A 333 17.11 7.33 6.84
CA ILE A 333 18.08 7.15 5.76
C ILE A 333 17.92 8.15 4.61
N ALA A 334 16.86 8.96 4.61
CA ALA A 334 16.58 9.90 3.53
C ALA A 334 17.66 10.99 3.38
N LEU A 335 18.05 11.64 4.48
CA LEU A 335 19.11 12.66 4.48
C LEU A 335 20.46 12.14 3.98
N PRO A 336 21.03 11.04 4.53
CA PRO A 336 22.32 10.52 4.05
C PRO A 336 22.25 10.06 2.60
N LEU A 337 21.14 9.43 2.18
CA LEU A 337 20.94 8.99 0.79
C LEU A 337 20.92 10.19 -0.16
N HIS A 338 20.11 11.21 0.14
CA HIS A 338 20.01 12.42 -0.66
C HIS A 338 21.38 13.12 -0.81
N ARG A 339 22.16 13.25 0.28
CA ARG A 339 23.48 13.91 0.24
C ARG A 339 24.51 13.12 -0.55
N LEU A 340 24.49 11.79 -0.49
CA LEU A 340 25.31 10.94 -1.35
C LEU A 340 24.98 11.17 -2.82
N ILE A 341 23.69 11.22 -3.17
CA ILE A 341 23.24 11.47 -4.55
C ILE A 341 23.66 12.86 -5.01
N VAL A 342 23.33 13.91 -4.27
CA VAL A 342 23.60 15.32 -4.63
C VAL A 342 25.08 15.60 -4.84
N THR A 343 25.95 14.94 -4.08
CA THR A 343 27.42 15.08 -4.21
C THR A 343 28.03 14.12 -5.25
N GLY A 344 27.23 13.29 -5.92
CA GLY A 344 27.69 12.29 -6.89
C GLY A 344 28.50 11.15 -6.29
N GLN A 345 28.37 10.93 -4.99
CA GLN A 345 29.14 9.95 -4.23
C GLN A 345 28.39 8.64 -3.98
N ASP A 346 27.19 8.46 -4.51
CA ASP A 346 26.39 7.25 -4.37
C ASP A 346 26.80 6.15 -5.36
N THR A 347 28.07 5.76 -5.31
CA THR A 347 28.59 4.54 -5.95
C THR A 347 28.22 3.31 -5.13
N PRO A 348 28.16 2.10 -5.72
CA PRO A 348 27.86 0.88 -4.96
C PRO A 348 28.76 0.68 -3.73
N GLU A 349 30.04 1.03 -3.83
CA GLU A 349 31.01 0.90 -2.74
C GLU A 349 30.67 1.82 -1.58
N LYS A 350 30.37 3.10 -1.85
CA LYS A 350 29.99 4.08 -0.82
C LYS A 350 28.60 3.83 -0.25
N MET A 351 27.68 3.30 -1.07
CA MET A 351 26.37 2.84 -0.61
C MET A 351 26.51 1.66 0.35
N ARG A 352 27.34 0.65 0.02
CA ARG A 352 27.64 -0.47 0.94
C ARG A 352 28.35 0.00 2.21
N LEU A 353 29.26 0.96 2.08
CA LEU A 353 30.00 1.51 3.22
C LEU A 353 29.05 2.20 4.22
N LEU A 354 28.07 2.96 3.74
CA LEU A 354 27.19 3.74 4.60
C LEU A 354 25.94 2.96 5.08
N PHE A 355 25.38 2.11 4.21
CA PHE A 355 24.10 1.42 4.44
C PHE A 355 24.24 -0.10 4.55
N GLY A 356 25.47 -0.62 4.49
CA GLY A 356 25.75 -2.04 4.64
C GLY A 356 25.66 -2.83 3.33
N PRO A 357 26.18 -4.08 3.33
CA PRO A 357 26.31 -4.88 2.11
C PRO A 357 24.97 -5.27 1.47
N GLN A 358 23.85 -5.15 2.21
CA GLN A 358 22.51 -5.50 1.74
C GLN A 358 21.66 -4.30 1.33
N TYR A 359 22.25 -3.10 1.21
CA TYR A 359 21.47 -1.91 0.84
C TYR A 359 20.69 -2.12 -0.48
N GLU A 360 21.21 -2.90 -1.43
CA GLU A 360 20.51 -3.19 -2.70
C GLU A 360 19.17 -3.91 -2.49
N ARG A 361 18.98 -4.63 -1.38
CA ARG A 361 17.69 -5.28 -1.08
C ARG A 361 16.71 -4.33 -0.41
N THR A 362 17.20 -3.48 0.48
CA THR A 362 16.34 -2.65 1.35
C THR A 362 16.17 -1.22 0.86
N LEU A 363 17.07 -0.73 0.00
CA LEU A 363 17.19 0.68 -0.39
C LEU A 363 17.26 0.90 -1.90
N LYS A 364 17.24 -0.15 -2.73
CA LYS A 364 17.39 0.03 -4.19
C LYS A 364 16.30 0.92 -4.78
N GLU A 365 15.04 0.67 -4.45
CA GLU A 365 13.93 1.47 -4.97
C GLU A 365 13.99 2.92 -4.45
N ASP A 366 14.25 3.12 -3.15
CA ASP A 366 14.44 4.45 -2.56
C ASP A 366 15.61 5.20 -3.20
N HIS A 367 16.72 4.50 -3.49
CA HIS A 367 17.88 5.06 -4.18
C HIS A 367 17.52 5.49 -5.58
N GLU A 368 16.92 4.60 -6.37
CA GLU A 368 16.50 4.87 -7.75
C GLU A 368 15.53 6.07 -7.79
N ASN A 369 14.53 6.11 -6.92
CA ASN A 369 13.56 7.22 -6.83
C ASN A 369 14.24 8.55 -6.47
N ALA A 370 15.06 8.57 -5.40
CA ALA A 370 15.77 9.76 -4.97
C ALA A 370 16.77 10.27 -6.03
N ARG A 371 17.33 9.37 -6.86
CA ARG A 371 18.16 9.77 -8.01
C ARG A 371 17.35 10.46 -9.08
N ILE A 372 16.19 9.93 -9.46
CA ILE A 372 15.32 10.59 -10.46
C ILE A 372 14.88 11.96 -9.95
N GLU A 373 14.50 12.07 -8.68
CA GLU A 373 14.15 13.35 -8.04
C GLU A 373 15.30 14.36 -8.10
N CYS A 374 16.52 13.93 -7.76
CA CYS A 374 17.70 14.80 -7.85
C CYS A 374 17.98 15.20 -9.30
N LEU A 375 17.85 14.32 -10.28
CA LEU A 375 18.07 14.61 -11.70
C LEU A 375 17.00 15.54 -12.29
N LEU A 376 15.77 15.51 -11.75
CA LEU A 376 14.69 16.40 -12.16
C LEU A 376 14.89 17.85 -11.70
N ASP A 377 15.75 18.10 -10.71
CA ASP A 377 16.07 19.42 -10.16
C ASP A 377 14.81 20.28 -9.92
N PRO A 378 13.95 19.90 -8.96
CA PRO A 378 12.63 20.51 -8.80
C PRO A 378 12.73 22.02 -8.55
N PRO A 379 11.99 22.86 -9.30
CA PRO A 379 12.08 24.30 -9.20
C PRO A 379 11.40 24.82 -7.91
N PRO A 380 11.71 26.05 -7.48
CA PRO A 380 10.89 26.77 -6.51
C PRO A 380 9.41 26.71 -6.89
N GLY A 381 8.53 26.57 -5.91
CA GLY A 381 7.10 26.37 -6.14
C GLY A 381 6.65 24.91 -6.28
N SER A 382 7.58 23.96 -6.39
CA SER A 382 7.27 22.53 -6.31
C SER A 382 7.21 22.04 -4.85
N PRO A 383 6.30 21.09 -4.52
CA PRO A 383 6.31 20.42 -3.22
C PRO A 383 7.67 19.81 -2.87
N TRP A 384 8.35 19.20 -3.86
CA TRP A 384 9.66 18.59 -3.63
C TRP A 384 10.76 19.60 -3.34
N HIS A 385 10.74 20.80 -3.93
CA HIS A 385 11.70 21.84 -3.57
C HIS A 385 11.60 22.23 -2.10
N VAL A 386 10.38 22.33 -1.59
CA VAL A 386 10.12 22.65 -0.17
C VAL A 386 10.59 21.51 0.74
N LEU A 387 10.24 20.26 0.42
CA LEU A 387 10.67 19.10 1.19
C LEU A 387 12.20 18.96 1.22
N ASN A 388 12.84 19.11 0.05
CA ASN A 388 14.29 19.03 -0.10
C ASN A 388 15.03 20.21 0.52
N GLY A 389 14.36 21.34 0.78
CA GLY A 389 14.96 22.46 1.51
C GLY A 389 15.51 22.06 2.88
N SER A 390 14.89 21.07 3.55
CA SER A 390 15.39 20.51 4.81
C SER A 390 16.56 19.54 4.64
N LEU A 391 16.70 18.93 3.46
CA LEU A 391 17.75 17.95 3.14
C LEU A 391 18.97 18.61 2.49
N HIS A 392 18.78 19.77 1.87
CA HIS A 392 19.80 20.51 1.19
C HIS A 392 20.67 21.28 2.18
N ASP A 393 21.96 20.97 2.17
CA ASP A 393 22.97 21.80 2.79
C ASP A 393 23.60 22.67 1.69
N PRO A 394 23.44 24.01 1.72
CA PRO A 394 23.97 24.89 0.68
C PRO A 394 25.50 24.89 0.60
N SER A 395 26.18 24.35 1.62
CA SER A 395 27.64 24.20 1.62
C SER A 395 28.14 22.94 0.92
N LEU A 396 27.25 21.99 0.60
CA LEU A 396 27.61 20.82 -0.21
C LEU A 396 27.55 21.20 -1.68
N VAL A 397 28.67 20.98 -2.39
CA VAL A 397 28.73 21.18 -3.84
C VAL A 397 27.85 20.14 -4.51
N ARG A 398 26.85 20.60 -5.26
CA ARG A 398 26.01 19.75 -6.10
C ARG A 398 26.82 19.28 -7.30
N SER A 399 27.11 17.98 -7.34
CA SER A 399 27.94 17.32 -8.35
C SER A 399 27.33 15.96 -8.70
N LEU A 400 26.08 15.94 -9.17
CA LEU A 400 25.41 14.72 -9.59
C LEU A 400 26.24 13.96 -10.61
N ARG A 401 26.32 12.63 -10.46
CA ARG A 401 26.87 11.80 -11.54
C ARG A 401 25.95 11.88 -12.77
N PRO A 402 26.47 11.67 -14.00
CA PRO A 402 25.64 11.60 -15.19
C PRO A 402 24.55 10.54 -15.09
N ALA A 403 23.37 10.84 -15.60
CA ALA A 403 22.27 9.88 -15.69
C ALA A 403 22.66 8.70 -16.60
N ASN A 404 22.41 7.48 -16.15
CA ASN A 404 22.45 6.29 -17.00
C ASN A 404 21.23 6.27 -17.93
N GLU A 405 21.17 5.31 -18.86
CA GLU A 405 20.12 5.30 -19.88
C GLU A 405 18.70 5.09 -19.32
N ALA A 406 18.55 4.22 -18.33
CA ALA A 406 17.26 4.00 -17.66
C ALA A 406 16.81 5.26 -16.89
N GLU A 407 17.74 5.95 -16.23
CA GLU A 407 17.47 7.22 -15.54
C GLU A 407 17.05 8.31 -16.51
N LYS A 408 17.73 8.45 -17.67
CA LYS A 408 17.33 9.40 -18.71
C LYS A 408 15.93 9.14 -19.23
N GLN A 409 15.62 7.87 -19.53
CA GLN A 409 14.29 7.48 -20.00
C GLN A 409 13.22 7.83 -18.95
N LYS A 410 13.49 7.58 -17.67
CA LYS A 410 12.55 7.88 -16.59
C LYS A 410 12.38 9.38 -16.38
N VAL A 411 13.47 10.15 -16.43
CA VAL A 411 13.43 11.61 -16.37
C VAL A 411 12.60 12.17 -17.52
N GLU A 412 12.80 11.68 -18.74
CA GLU A 412 12.03 12.12 -19.92
C GLU A 412 10.54 11.80 -19.75
N GLU A 413 10.20 10.58 -19.33
CA GLU A 413 8.81 10.18 -19.05
C GLU A 413 8.14 11.13 -18.03
N VAL A 414 8.88 11.53 -16.99
CA VAL A 414 8.39 12.48 -15.99
C VAL A 414 8.24 13.88 -16.60
N ARG A 415 9.16 14.34 -17.45
CA ARG A 415 9.08 15.66 -18.12
C ARG A 415 7.89 15.73 -19.07
N GLU A 416 7.63 14.69 -19.84
CA GLU A 416 6.44 14.57 -20.69
C GLU A 416 5.16 14.67 -19.84
N MET A 417 5.10 13.93 -18.72
CA MET A 417 3.97 13.99 -17.79
C MET A 417 3.80 15.39 -17.18
N GLN A 418 4.89 16.07 -16.80
CA GLN A 418 4.85 17.46 -16.34
C GLN A 418 4.30 18.40 -17.43
N ALA A 419 4.65 18.20 -18.69
CA ALA A 419 4.13 18.99 -19.80
C ALA A 419 2.61 18.82 -19.96
N LEU A 420 2.10 17.57 -19.85
CA LEU A 420 0.66 17.29 -19.86
C LEU A 420 -0.08 17.97 -18.70
N ILE A 421 0.48 17.91 -17.48
CA ILE A 421 -0.10 18.58 -16.31
C ILE A 421 -0.14 20.10 -16.54
N ARG A 422 0.97 20.71 -17.00
CA ARG A 422 1.02 22.15 -17.29
C ARG A 422 0.04 22.57 -18.38
N GLN A 423 -0.10 21.78 -19.44
CA GLN A 423 -1.03 22.07 -20.54
C GLN A 423 -2.48 22.13 -20.04
N ARG A 424 -2.84 21.23 -19.12
CA ARG A 424 -4.20 21.13 -18.60
C ARG A 424 -4.49 22.17 -17.51
N VAL A 425 -3.61 22.27 -16.52
CA VAL A 425 -3.87 23.02 -15.29
C VAL A 425 -3.38 24.47 -15.39
N GLY A 426 -2.35 24.70 -16.21
CA GLY A 426 -1.60 25.96 -16.27
C GLY A 426 -0.34 25.91 -15.39
N ALA A 427 0.62 26.80 -15.68
CA ALA A 427 1.85 26.94 -14.91
C ALA A 427 1.56 27.49 -13.50
N GLY A 428 2.29 27.01 -12.49
CA GLY A 428 2.21 27.49 -11.10
C GLY A 428 0.90 27.14 -10.39
N LYS A 429 0.17 26.13 -10.86
CA LYS A 429 -1.11 25.68 -10.27
C LYS A 429 -1.05 24.19 -9.92
N SER A 430 -1.59 23.83 -8.76
CA SER A 430 -1.76 22.43 -8.36
C SER A 430 -2.90 21.75 -9.13
N PRO A 431 -2.71 20.52 -9.63
CA PRO A 431 -3.77 19.76 -10.27
C PRO A 431 -4.87 19.36 -9.27
N SER A 432 -6.14 19.46 -9.67
CA SER A 432 -7.24 18.87 -8.91
C SER A 432 -7.31 17.34 -9.11
N SER A 433 -8.11 16.64 -8.30
CA SER A 433 -8.40 15.21 -8.52
C SER A 433 -9.06 14.96 -9.88
N ALA A 434 -9.91 15.88 -10.34
CA ALA A 434 -10.52 15.81 -11.67
C ALA A 434 -9.48 15.95 -12.79
N ASP A 435 -8.48 16.82 -12.60
CA ASP A 435 -7.37 16.97 -13.55
C ASP A 435 -6.51 15.72 -13.63
N MET A 436 -6.15 15.17 -12.47
CA MET A 436 -5.41 13.91 -12.38
C MET A 436 -6.15 12.80 -13.13
N GLN A 437 -7.43 12.58 -12.85
CA GLN A 437 -8.20 11.54 -13.51
C GLN A 437 -8.27 11.74 -15.03
N ALA A 438 -8.48 12.98 -15.47
CA ALA A 438 -8.58 13.27 -16.90
C ALA A 438 -7.24 13.12 -17.64
N ILE A 439 -6.12 13.50 -17.02
CA ILE A 439 -4.77 13.28 -17.57
C ILE A 439 -4.47 11.78 -17.61
N LEU A 440 -4.70 11.06 -16.51
CA LEU A 440 -4.41 9.63 -16.46
C LEU A 440 -5.25 8.84 -17.48
N LYS A 441 -6.53 9.19 -17.66
CA LYS A 441 -7.40 8.55 -18.66
C LYS A 441 -6.90 8.68 -20.11
N THR A 442 -6.04 9.65 -20.44
CA THR A 442 -5.48 9.75 -21.80
C THR A 442 -4.54 8.60 -22.14
N PHE A 443 -4.01 7.90 -21.12
CA PHE A 443 -3.17 6.70 -21.27
C PHE A 443 -3.99 5.40 -21.42
N GLY A 444 -5.32 5.52 -21.56
CA GLY A 444 -6.22 4.39 -21.80
C GLY A 444 -6.28 3.41 -20.62
N PRO A 445 -6.46 2.10 -20.87
CA PRO A 445 -6.64 1.11 -19.81
C PRO A 445 -5.40 0.94 -18.91
N ASN A 446 -4.22 1.36 -19.39
CA ASN A 446 -2.96 1.25 -18.65
C ASN A 446 -2.70 2.44 -17.71
N TRP A 447 -3.65 3.36 -17.54
CA TRP A 447 -3.46 4.52 -16.68
C TRP A 447 -3.01 4.20 -15.24
N PRO A 448 -3.39 3.07 -14.59
CA PRO A 448 -2.92 2.78 -13.24
C PRO A 448 -1.40 2.66 -13.14
N THR A 449 -0.72 2.20 -14.20
CA THR A 449 0.74 2.09 -14.21
C THR A 449 1.44 3.44 -14.36
N LYS A 450 0.71 4.48 -14.80
CA LYS A 450 1.21 5.85 -14.94
C LYS A 450 1.01 6.69 -13.68
N LEU A 451 0.27 6.18 -12.69
CA LEU A 451 0.02 6.92 -11.45
C LEU A 451 1.32 7.29 -10.70
N PRO A 452 2.33 6.40 -10.53
CA PRO A 452 3.59 6.80 -9.89
C PRO A 452 4.33 7.91 -10.65
N THR A 453 4.39 7.82 -11.98
CA THR A 453 4.99 8.85 -12.84
C THR A 453 4.23 10.18 -12.72
N TYR A 454 2.90 10.14 -12.67
CA TYR A 454 2.07 11.33 -12.43
C TYR A 454 2.35 11.98 -11.08
N THR A 455 2.39 11.19 -10.00
CA THR A 455 2.68 11.69 -8.65
C THR A 455 4.06 12.34 -8.58
N LEU A 456 5.07 11.68 -9.15
CA LEU A 456 6.42 12.23 -9.21
C LEU A 456 6.46 13.52 -10.05
N ALA A 457 5.83 13.53 -11.22
CA ALA A 457 5.75 14.69 -12.10
C ALA A 457 5.09 15.90 -11.40
N ALA A 458 3.92 15.69 -10.79
CA ALA A 458 3.22 16.73 -10.04
C ALA A 458 4.12 17.27 -8.91
N ASN A 459 4.70 16.41 -8.08
CA ASN A 459 5.49 16.85 -6.94
C ASN A 459 6.80 17.55 -7.32
N THR A 460 7.35 17.29 -8.50
CA THR A 460 8.62 17.87 -8.99
C THR A 460 8.44 19.04 -9.96
N MET A 461 7.21 19.46 -10.26
CA MET A 461 6.94 20.66 -11.06
C MET A 461 6.47 21.82 -10.18
N ASP A 462 6.64 23.04 -10.68
CA ASP A 462 6.10 24.24 -10.03
C ASP A 462 4.57 24.21 -9.98
N GLN A 463 4.04 24.21 -8.76
CA GLN A 463 2.61 24.27 -8.43
C GLN A 463 2.22 25.56 -7.70
N GLY A 464 3.13 26.54 -7.61
CA GLY A 464 2.91 27.78 -6.85
C GLY A 464 2.99 27.61 -5.33
N VAL A 465 3.65 26.55 -4.84
CA VAL A 465 3.81 26.33 -3.39
C VAL A 465 4.71 27.42 -2.80
N PRO A 466 4.26 28.21 -1.81
CA PRO A 466 5.07 29.27 -1.24
C PRO A 466 6.27 28.68 -0.46
N ALA A 467 7.45 29.27 -0.64
CA ALA A 467 8.70 28.83 0.00
C ALA A 467 8.69 28.92 1.55
N GLY A 468 7.67 29.50 2.16
CA GLY A 468 7.54 29.70 3.62
C GLY A 468 6.47 28.87 4.33
N GLY A 469 5.81 27.93 3.65
CA GLY A 469 4.58 27.28 4.15
C GLY A 469 4.75 26.23 5.26
N PHE A 470 5.98 25.85 5.64
CA PHE A 470 6.26 24.78 6.62
C PHE A 470 7.27 25.21 7.69
N ARG A 471 7.12 26.40 8.27
CA ARG A 471 7.87 26.79 9.48
C ARG A 471 7.15 26.36 10.74
#